data_AF-A0A949ECX2-F1
#
_entry.id   AF-A0A949ECX2-F1
#
_cell.length_a   1.000
_cell.length_b   1.000
_cell.length_c   1.000
_cell.angle_alpha   90.00
_cell.angle_beta   90.00
_cell.angle_gamma   90.00
#
_symmetry.space_group_name_H-M   'P 1'
#
loop_
_entity.id
_entity.type
_entity.pdbx_description
1 polymer ?
#
loop_
_entity_poly.entity_id
_entity_poly.type
_entity_poly.pdbx_seq_one_letter_code
_entity_poly.pdbx_strand_id
1 'polypeptide(L)'
;MSDKTDFEKLENFINGVGAARMLLQRSHKQEFLIEALVLYATLIDGFCRIALVLKQQIKNRSSDFDVKYIHQDDDRDYYSERDIYKYAFEKAILEKDIFDDINALYDFRNKVIHRFLISEIEYAHLGLVLDRYELVFQRLWNIVYGLESEQIQKGVGMTIARKVTEEDKKAVHKDILRKVDTKDPEKLKQILGSKLIQDTKIFSERAERERISDEVSDEIEIREEKTRIPPGFTSVKEITKWAERKGLFRKCICGHEKVSHVNTNKMKKAGSNLDDYVKKCKVKRCKCKNYREQNHEKFVK
;
A
#
# COMPACT_ATOMS: atom_id res chain seq x y z
N MET A 1 11.86 5.46 27.65
CA MET A 1 12.36 6.28 26.53
C MET A 1 13.01 7.51 27.14
N SER A 2 14.24 7.88 26.77
CA SER A 2 14.75 9.19 27.22
C SER A 2 13.86 10.26 26.59
N ASP A 3 13.38 11.21 27.39
CA ASP A 3 12.61 12.34 26.87
C ASP A 3 13.51 13.09 25.88
N LYS A 4 13.04 13.23 24.64
CA LYS A 4 13.80 13.95 23.60
C LYS A 4 13.80 15.42 23.95
N THR A 5 14.94 16.08 23.72
CA THR A 5 15.03 17.52 23.87
C THR A 5 14.07 18.23 22.92
N ASP A 6 13.64 19.44 23.26
CA ASP A 6 12.75 20.23 22.39
C ASP A 6 13.38 20.47 21.01
N PHE A 7 14.71 20.63 20.97
CA PHE A 7 15.45 20.77 19.72
C PHE A 7 15.39 19.50 18.84
N GLU A 8 15.53 18.31 19.43
CA GLU A 8 15.35 17.05 18.69
C GLU A 8 13.91 16.87 18.18
N LYS A 9 12.92 17.36 18.93
CA LYS A 9 11.51 17.37 18.51
C LYS A 9 11.31 18.32 17.31
N LEU A 10 11.92 19.49 17.34
CA LEU A 10 11.94 20.45 16.24
C LEU A 10 12.63 19.88 15.00
N GLU A 11 13.81 19.31 15.14
CA GLU A 11 14.54 18.69 14.03
C GLU A 11 13.71 17.57 13.40
N ASN A 12 13.09 16.73 14.22
CA ASN A 12 12.21 15.66 13.75
C ASN A 12 10.98 16.19 12.98
N PHE A 13 10.44 17.33 13.40
CA PHE A 13 9.33 18.01 12.73
C PHE A 13 9.77 18.60 11.38
N ILE A 14 10.89 19.33 11.32
CA ILE A 14 11.45 19.92 10.10
C ILE A 14 11.83 18.84 9.08
N ASN A 15 12.44 17.74 9.53
CA ASN A 15 12.70 16.58 8.68
C ASN A 15 11.41 15.96 8.13
N GLY A 16 10.31 16.00 8.90
CA GLY A 16 8.98 15.60 8.45
C GLY A 16 8.44 16.48 7.34
N VAL A 17 8.58 17.81 7.46
CA VAL A 17 8.22 18.77 6.40
C VAL A 17 9.03 18.51 5.12
N GLY A 18 10.34 18.29 5.25
CA GLY A 18 11.21 17.91 4.12
C GLY A 18 10.77 16.60 3.45
N ALA A 19 10.40 15.59 4.23
CA ALA A 19 9.92 14.31 3.72
C ALA A 19 8.58 14.46 2.98
N ALA A 20 7.64 15.22 3.55
CA ALA A 20 6.36 15.52 2.92
C ALA A 20 6.55 16.23 1.58
N ARG A 21 7.49 17.18 1.48
CA ARG A 21 7.82 17.85 0.20
C ARG A 21 8.40 16.89 -0.82
N MET A 22 9.29 15.98 -0.41
CA MET A 22 9.84 14.95 -1.30
C MET A 22 8.75 13.98 -1.79
N LEU A 23 7.84 13.55 -0.93
CA LEU A 23 6.72 12.70 -1.30
C LEU A 23 5.77 13.44 -2.25
N LEU A 24 5.50 14.73 -2.02
CA LEU A 24 4.61 15.50 -2.88
C LEU A 24 5.14 15.57 -4.32
N GLN A 25 6.46 15.74 -4.48
CA GLN A 25 7.09 15.69 -5.80
C GLN A 25 6.96 14.32 -6.48
N ARG A 26 6.93 13.22 -5.71
CA ARG A 26 6.69 11.88 -6.25
C ARG A 26 5.23 11.71 -6.66
N SER A 27 4.28 12.16 -5.84
CA SER A 27 2.85 12.09 -6.13
C SER A 27 2.50 12.86 -7.41
N HIS A 28 3.09 14.05 -7.62
CA HIS A 28 2.93 14.81 -8.87
C HIS A 28 3.44 14.06 -10.09
N LYS A 29 4.61 13.42 -9.99
CA LYS A 29 5.19 12.63 -11.10
C LYS A 29 4.38 11.38 -11.47
N GLN A 30 3.62 10.85 -10.51
CA GLN A 30 2.84 9.62 -10.66
C GLN A 30 1.33 9.89 -10.74
N GLU A 31 0.92 11.16 -10.77
CA GLU A 31 -0.48 11.60 -10.81
C GLU A 31 -1.36 11.05 -9.66
N PHE A 32 -0.76 10.89 -8.47
CA PHE A 32 -1.46 10.46 -7.25
C PHE A 32 -2.11 11.68 -6.55
N LEU A 33 -3.26 12.12 -7.07
CA LEU A 33 -3.93 13.35 -6.67
C LEU A 33 -4.43 13.34 -5.23
N ILE A 34 -4.94 12.20 -4.71
CA ILE A 34 -5.34 12.09 -3.29
C ILE A 34 -4.12 12.19 -2.39
N GLU A 35 -3.01 11.54 -2.74
CA GLU A 35 -1.77 11.61 -1.96
C GLU A 35 -1.21 13.04 -1.98
N ALA A 36 -1.17 13.68 -3.15
CA ALA A 36 -0.77 15.07 -3.28
C ALA A 36 -1.62 16.00 -2.40
N LEU A 37 -2.94 15.79 -2.36
CA LEU A 37 -3.88 16.58 -1.55
C LEU A 37 -3.58 16.43 -0.05
N VAL A 38 -3.33 15.22 0.42
CA VAL A 38 -2.94 14.97 1.82
C VAL A 38 -1.61 15.66 2.13
N LEU A 39 -0.61 15.49 1.26
CA LEU A 39 0.74 16.05 1.46
C LEU A 39 0.75 17.58 1.42
N TYR A 40 -0.05 18.21 0.55
CA TYR A 40 -0.24 19.66 0.59
C TYR A 40 -0.84 20.12 1.90
N ALA A 41 -1.90 19.47 2.38
CA ALA A 41 -2.52 19.83 3.65
C ALA A 41 -1.52 19.71 4.82
N THR A 42 -0.71 18.64 4.83
CA THR A 42 0.39 18.46 5.80
C THR A 42 1.42 19.58 5.72
N LEU A 43 1.82 20.01 4.52
CA LEU A 43 2.80 21.10 4.34
C LEU A 43 2.23 22.46 4.75
N ILE A 44 0.96 22.72 4.47
CA ILE A 44 0.25 23.94 4.90
C ILE A 44 0.20 24.03 6.43
N ASP A 45 -0.23 22.96 7.12
CA ASP A 45 -0.19 22.88 8.59
C ASP A 45 1.24 23.06 9.11
N GLY A 46 2.20 22.37 8.48
CA GLY A 46 3.63 22.48 8.78
C GLY A 46 4.13 23.91 8.74
N PHE A 47 3.83 24.66 7.68
CA PHE A 47 4.26 26.05 7.55
C PHE A 47 3.57 27.00 8.52
N CYS A 48 2.28 26.80 8.80
CA CYS A 48 1.60 27.59 9.83
C CYS A 48 2.27 27.40 11.21
N ARG A 49 2.64 26.17 11.57
CA ARG A 49 3.38 25.87 12.81
C ARG A 49 4.76 26.49 12.83
N ILE A 50 5.53 26.39 11.73
CA ILE A 50 6.84 27.05 11.61
C ILE A 50 6.70 28.56 11.77
N ALA A 51 5.73 29.17 11.07
CA ALA A 51 5.52 30.60 11.11
C ALA A 51 5.14 31.07 12.52
N LEU A 52 4.32 30.32 13.26
CA LEU A 52 4.00 30.59 14.67
C LEU A 52 5.25 30.60 15.55
N VAL A 53 6.10 29.58 15.41
CA VAL A 53 7.38 29.49 16.13
C VAL A 53 8.27 30.70 15.80
N LEU A 54 8.48 30.98 14.52
CA LEU A 54 9.35 32.09 14.09
C LEU A 54 8.84 33.45 14.58
N LYS A 55 7.52 33.67 14.50
CA LYS A 55 6.87 34.90 14.97
C LYS A 55 6.98 35.06 16.48
N GLN A 56 6.83 33.98 17.25
CA GLN A 56 7.02 33.98 18.70
C GLN A 56 8.46 34.36 19.07
N GLN A 57 9.45 33.75 18.42
CA GLN A 57 10.88 34.03 18.63
C GLN A 57 11.21 35.50 18.32
N ILE A 58 10.69 36.05 17.22
CA ILE A 58 10.86 37.47 16.86
C ILE A 58 10.26 38.37 17.94
N LYS A 59 9.03 38.10 18.38
CA LYS A 59 8.32 38.90 19.39
C LYS A 59 9.06 38.88 20.73
N ASN A 60 9.53 37.72 21.15
CA ASN A 60 10.15 37.51 22.45
C ASN A 60 11.66 37.80 22.44
N ARG A 61 12.26 38.02 21.27
CA ARG A 61 13.71 38.14 21.06
C ARG A 61 14.48 36.95 21.68
N SER A 62 13.94 35.75 21.55
CA SER A 62 14.53 34.51 22.06
C SER A 62 14.58 33.45 20.96
N SER A 63 15.46 32.45 21.12
CA SER A 63 15.42 31.20 20.36
C SER A 63 14.42 30.19 20.93
N ASP A 64 13.85 30.46 22.10
CA ASP A 64 12.85 29.59 22.73
C ASP A 64 11.56 29.55 21.92
N PHE A 65 10.91 28.39 21.93
CA PHE A 65 9.66 28.17 21.24
C PHE A 65 8.73 27.28 22.07
N ASP A 66 7.43 27.43 21.86
CA ASP A 66 6.46 26.51 22.47
C ASP A 66 6.45 25.18 21.71
N VAL A 67 6.95 24.13 22.36
CA VAL A 67 7.03 22.78 21.80
C VAL A 67 5.65 22.25 21.38
N LYS A 68 4.55 22.76 21.97
CA LYS A 68 3.17 22.38 21.60
C LYS A 68 2.82 22.71 20.15
N TYR A 69 3.53 23.64 19.51
CA TYR A 69 3.32 23.93 18.10
C TYR A 69 3.86 22.83 17.18
N ILE A 70 4.82 22.01 17.61
CA ILE A 70 5.55 21.09 16.73
C ILE A 70 5.55 19.63 17.20
N HIS A 71 5.14 19.39 18.44
CA HIS A 71 5.11 18.06 19.03
C HIS A 71 3.84 17.83 19.84
N GLN A 72 3.34 16.61 19.77
CA GLN A 72 2.21 16.12 20.53
C GLN A 72 2.68 14.92 21.35
N ASP A 73 2.50 15.00 22.66
CA ASP A 73 2.60 13.85 23.56
C ASP A 73 1.20 13.26 23.79
N ASP A 74 1.11 11.96 24.03
CA ASP A 74 -0.17 11.23 24.16
C ASP A 74 -1.07 11.74 25.31
N ASP A 75 -0.49 12.44 26.30
CA ASP A 75 -1.19 12.89 27.53
C ASP A 75 -1.33 14.42 27.66
N ARG A 76 -1.08 15.22 26.61
CA ARG A 76 -1.10 16.71 26.69
C ARG A 76 -2.13 17.39 25.81
N ASP A 77 -2.51 18.61 26.21
CA ASP A 77 -3.28 19.57 25.39
C ASP A 77 -2.59 19.78 24.03
N TYR A 78 -3.30 19.43 22.96
CA TYR A 78 -2.83 19.53 21.58
C TYR A 78 -3.57 20.63 20.82
N TYR A 79 -2.86 21.33 19.94
CA TYR A 79 -3.47 22.26 19.00
C TYR A 79 -3.89 21.53 17.73
N SER A 80 -5.20 21.47 17.51
CA SER A 80 -5.74 20.98 16.25
C SER A 80 -5.25 21.82 15.08
N GLU A 81 -5.28 21.26 13.87
CA GLU A 81 -4.96 21.98 12.64
C GLU A 81 -5.76 23.29 12.50
N ARG A 82 -7.05 23.27 12.88
CA ARG A 82 -7.89 24.48 12.91
C ARG A 82 -7.43 25.49 13.96
N ASP A 83 -6.98 25.04 15.13
CA ASP A 83 -6.42 25.94 16.15
C ASP A 83 -5.14 26.60 15.65
N ILE A 84 -4.26 25.84 14.99
CA ILE A 84 -3.04 26.38 14.37
C ILE A 84 -3.37 27.47 13.35
N TYR A 85 -4.32 27.23 12.45
CA TYR A 85 -4.74 28.23 11.46
C TYR A 85 -5.32 29.47 12.12
N LYS A 86 -6.17 29.27 13.13
CA LYS A 86 -6.76 30.36 13.90
C LYS A 86 -5.68 31.19 14.60
N TYR A 87 -4.72 30.57 15.27
CA TYR A 87 -3.62 31.30 15.92
C TYR A 87 -2.72 32.02 14.93
N ALA A 88 -2.46 31.43 13.76
CA ALA A 88 -1.67 32.08 12.73
C ALA A 88 -2.38 33.33 12.20
N PHE A 89 -3.70 33.28 12.03
CA PHE A 89 -4.51 34.46 11.70
C PHE A 89 -4.53 35.51 12.83
N GLU A 90 -4.79 35.10 14.08
CA GLU A 90 -4.82 36.00 15.24
C GLU A 90 -3.48 36.71 15.49
N LYS A 91 -2.36 36.07 15.15
CA LYS A 91 -1.01 36.66 15.22
C LYS A 91 -0.63 37.48 13.98
N ALA A 92 -1.57 37.74 13.08
CA ALA A 92 -1.38 38.46 11.83
C ALA A 92 -0.24 37.87 10.96
N ILE A 93 -0.11 36.54 10.98
CA ILE A 93 0.77 35.80 10.07
C ILE A 93 0.02 35.53 8.77
N LEU A 94 -1.25 35.14 8.89
CA LEU A 94 -2.14 34.92 7.74
C LEU A 94 -2.99 36.16 7.50
N GLU A 95 -3.07 36.55 6.24
CA GLU A 95 -4.10 37.45 5.75
C GLU A 95 -5.46 36.72 5.71
N LYS A 96 -6.55 37.49 5.75
CA LYS A 96 -7.91 36.93 5.82
C LYS A 96 -8.22 36.01 4.64
N ASP A 97 -7.77 36.37 3.45
CA ASP A 97 -7.99 35.57 2.24
C ASP A 97 -7.25 34.22 2.28
N ILE A 98 -5.99 34.20 2.74
CA ILE A 98 -5.25 32.94 2.95
C ILE A 98 -5.94 32.08 4.02
N PHE A 99 -6.38 32.69 5.11
CA PHE A 99 -7.07 31.99 6.18
C PHE A 99 -8.39 31.37 5.70
N ASP A 100 -9.19 32.14 4.95
CA ASP A 100 -10.44 31.66 4.36
C ASP A 100 -10.19 30.51 3.36
N ASP A 101 -9.16 30.64 2.50
CA ASP A 101 -8.75 29.60 1.55
C ASP A 101 -8.33 28.30 2.23
N ILE A 102 -7.47 28.37 3.25
CA ILE A 102 -7.01 27.19 3.99
C ILE A 102 -8.18 26.46 4.64
N ASN A 103 -9.14 27.18 5.23
CA ASN A 103 -10.32 26.55 5.84
C ASN A 103 -11.21 25.87 4.79
N ALA A 104 -11.40 26.50 3.62
CA ALA A 104 -12.16 25.89 2.53
C ALA A 104 -11.48 24.61 2.00
N LEU A 105 -10.14 24.63 1.86
CA LEU A 105 -9.35 23.48 1.45
C LEU A 105 -9.41 22.34 2.50
N TYR A 106 -9.32 22.67 3.79
CA TYR A 106 -9.51 21.72 4.89
C TYR A 106 -10.85 20.99 4.80
N ASP A 107 -11.94 21.73 4.58
CA ASP A 107 -13.28 21.14 4.48
C ASP A 107 -13.44 20.28 3.23
N PHE A 108 -12.82 20.67 2.12
CA PHE A 108 -12.77 19.85 0.91
C PHE A 108 -11.98 18.56 1.13
N ARG A 109 -10.77 18.62 1.70
CA ARG A 109 -10.00 17.42 2.06
C ARG A 109 -10.81 16.48 2.93
N ASN A 110 -11.50 16.98 3.95
CA ASN A 110 -12.29 16.12 4.82
C ASN A 110 -13.42 15.40 4.06
N LYS A 111 -14.01 16.02 3.03
CA LYS A 111 -14.94 15.32 2.11
C LYS A 111 -14.22 14.24 1.31
N VAL A 112 -13.07 14.54 0.71
CA VAL A 112 -12.28 13.57 -0.07
C VAL A 112 -11.79 12.40 0.78
N ILE A 113 -11.34 12.62 2.02
CA ILE A 113 -10.76 11.55 2.85
C ILE A 113 -11.84 10.70 3.52
N HIS A 114 -12.91 11.32 4.03
CA HIS A 114 -13.88 10.60 4.85
C HIS A 114 -15.19 10.30 4.15
N ARG A 115 -15.51 10.99 3.04
CA ARG A 115 -16.81 10.91 2.37
C ARG A 115 -16.71 10.66 0.87
N PHE A 116 -15.54 10.27 0.35
CA PHE A 116 -15.31 10.07 -1.09
C PHE A 116 -16.42 9.22 -1.73
N LEU A 117 -16.65 8.02 -1.16
CA LEU A 117 -17.60 7.02 -1.68
C LEU A 117 -19.05 7.49 -1.70
N ILE A 118 -19.42 8.42 -0.82
CA ILE A 118 -20.79 8.93 -0.65
C ILE A 118 -20.93 10.38 -1.13
N SER A 119 -19.93 10.88 -1.84
CA SER A 119 -19.90 12.22 -2.41
C SER A 119 -19.91 12.13 -3.94
N GLU A 120 -20.33 13.20 -4.60
CA GLU A 120 -20.27 13.33 -6.06
C GLU A 120 -18.88 13.81 -6.54
N ILE A 121 -17.84 13.65 -5.71
CA ILE A 121 -16.49 14.10 -6.04
C ILE A 121 -15.83 13.05 -6.94
N GLU A 122 -15.61 13.42 -8.19
CA GLU A 122 -14.78 12.65 -9.12
C GLU A 122 -13.28 12.92 -8.89
N TYR A 123 -12.45 11.92 -9.18
CA TYR A 123 -10.99 12.03 -9.06
C TYR A 123 -10.41 13.18 -9.89
N ALA A 124 -10.96 13.44 -11.08
CA ALA A 124 -10.54 14.52 -11.95
C ALA A 124 -10.76 15.92 -11.32
N HIS A 125 -11.75 16.08 -10.44
CA HIS A 125 -12.00 17.35 -9.73
C HIS A 125 -10.83 17.75 -8.82
N LEU A 126 -10.02 16.78 -8.37
CA LEU A 126 -8.91 17.05 -7.46
C LEU A 126 -7.82 17.88 -8.14
N GLY A 127 -7.62 17.77 -9.46
CA GLY A 127 -6.61 18.56 -10.18
C GLY A 127 -6.79 20.06 -9.97
N LEU A 128 -8.02 20.56 -10.15
CA LEU A 128 -8.37 21.97 -9.93
C LEU A 128 -8.14 22.42 -8.48
N VAL A 129 -8.42 21.53 -7.51
CA VAL A 129 -8.23 21.86 -6.10
C VAL A 129 -6.75 21.84 -5.73
N LEU A 130 -5.95 20.96 -6.35
CA LEU A 130 -4.51 20.91 -6.15
C LEU A 130 -3.80 22.17 -6.64
N ASP A 131 -4.28 22.78 -7.72
CA ASP A 131 -3.77 24.09 -8.16
C ASP A 131 -3.97 25.16 -7.09
N ARG A 132 -5.15 25.17 -6.43
CA ARG A 132 -5.43 26.08 -5.31
C ARG A 132 -4.56 25.77 -4.09
N TYR A 133 -4.31 24.49 -3.79
CA TYR A 133 -3.36 24.08 -2.75
C TYR A 133 -1.94 24.59 -3.03
N GLU A 134 -1.46 24.48 -4.27
CA GLU A 134 -0.12 24.96 -4.66
C GLU A 134 -0.01 26.48 -4.47
N LEU A 135 -1.03 27.25 -4.85
CA LEU A 135 -1.04 28.71 -4.64
C LEU A 135 -0.94 29.06 -3.14
N VAL A 136 -1.73 28.41 -2.29
CA VAL A 136 -1.67 28.64 -0.84
C VAL A 136 -0.32 28.20 -0.26
N PHE A 137 0.20 27.05 -0.70
CA PHE A 137 1.52 26.57 -0.32
C PHE A 137 2.62 27.59 -0.65
N GLN A 138 2.62 28.15 -1.86
CA GLN A 138 3.60 29.16 -2.28
C GLN A 138 3.48 30.44 -1.46
N ARG A 139 2.27 30.89 -1.12
CA ARG A 139 2.06 32.07 -0.26
C ARG A 139 2.62 31.83 1.15
N LEU A 140 2.36 30.67 1.73
CA LEU A 140 2.89 30.30 3.06
C LEU A 140 4.42 30.15 3.04
N TRP A 141 4.97 29.56 1.98
CA TRP A 141 6.42 29.49 1.77
C TRP A 141 7.05 30.88 1.84
N ASN A 142 6.47 31.86 1.12
CA ASN A 142 6.96 33.23 1.12
C ASN A 142 6.82 33.91 2.48
N ILE A 143 5.76 33.65 3.23
CA ILE A 143 5.58 34.15 4.60
C ILE A 143 6.68 33.61 5.53
N VAL A 144 6.93 32.30 5.50
CA VAL A 144 7.97 31.66 6.32
C VAL A 144 9.34 32.24 5.96
N TYR A 145 9.65 32.35 4.67
CA TYR A 145 10.90 32.95 4.20
C TYR A 145 11.06 34.42 4.64
N GLY A 146 9.96 35.17 4.65
CA GLY A 146 9.93 36.54 5.17
C GLY A 146 10.26 36.61 6.67
N LEU A 147 9.69 35.70 7.47
CA LEU A 147 9.97 35.61 8.91
C LEU A 147 11.40 35.16 9.19
N GLU A 148 11.93 34.20 8.44
CA GLU A 148 13.33 33.78 8.50
C GLU A 148 14.28 34.95 8.18
N SER A 149 13.97 35.72 7.15
CA SER A 149 14.72 36.93 6.77
C SER A 149 14.67 37.99 7.87
N GLU A 150 13.51 38.19 8.50
CA GLU A 150 13.33 39.11 9.62
C GLU A 150 14.16 38.69 10.85
N GLN A 151 14.21 37.40 11.17
CA GLN A 151 15.07 36.86 12.24
C GLN A 151 16.55 37.18 12.01
N ILE A 152 17.04 36.91 10.79
CA ILE A 152 18.42 37.21 10.39
C ILE A 152 18.72 38.70 10.53
N GLN A 153 17.86 39.57 10.00
CA GLN A 153 18.07 41.01 10.04
C GLN A 153 18.10 41.57 11.47
N LYS A 154 17.28 41.01 12.36
CA LYS A 154 17.19 41.42 13.77
C LYS A 154 18.22 40.75 14.68
N GLY A 155 18.90 39.70 14.19
CA GLY A 155 19.80 38.87 14.99
C GLY A 155 19.09 38.17 16.15
N VAL A 156 17.87 37.68 15.92
CA VAL A 156 17.03 37.00 16.95
C VAL A 156 16.50 35.67 16.42
N GLY A 157 16.14 34.77 17.33
CA GLY A 157 15.55 33.48 16.97
C GLY A 157 16.60 32.43 16.58
N MET A 158 16.16 31.44 15.81
CA MET A 158 16.96 30.27 15.46
C MET A 158 17.54 30.32 14.03
N THR A 159 17.00 31.17 13.16
CA THR A 159 17.47 31.29 11.79
C THR A 159 18.72 32.15 11.73
N ILE A 160 19.81 31.57 11.24
CA ILE A 160 21.13 32.23 11.12
C ILE A 160 21.58 32.32 9.66
N ALA A 161 22.14 33.46 9.28
CA ALA A 161 22.80 33.62 7.99
C ALA A 161 24.16 32.92 8.01
N ARG A 162 24.19 31.63 7.69
CA ARG A 162 25.43 30.86 7.49
C ARG A 162 25.46 30.22 6.11
N LYS A 163 26.67 30.08 5.56
CA LYS A 163 26.87 29.32 4.33
C LYS A 163 26.66 27.84 4.63
N VAL A 164 25.66 27.24 4.00
CA VAL A 164 25.39 25.80 4.10
C VAL A 164 26.42 25.04 3.26
N THR A 165 27.13 24.10 3.87
CA THR A 165 28.12 23.25 3.19
C THR A 165 27.44 22.10 2.43
N GLU A 166 28.17 21.44 1.52
CA GLU A 166 27.64 20.23 0.86
C GLU A 166 27.46 19.07 1.84
N GLU A 167 28.31 19.03 2.88
CA GLU A 167 28.20 18.07 3.99
C GLU A 167 26.91 18.30 4.79
N ASP A 168 26.57 19.56 5.12
CA ASP A 168 25.29 19.90 5.78
C ASP A 168 24.10 19.42 4.93
N LYS A 169 24.11 19.70 3.62
CA LYS A 169 23.02 19.29 2.70
C LYS A 169 22.86 17.77 2.67
N LYS A 170 23.96 17.03 2.59
CA LYS A 170 23.94 15.55 2.61
C LYS A 170 23.42 15.00 3.92
N ALA A 171 23.79 15.61 5.05
CA ALA A 171 23.30 15.21 6.38
C ALA A 171 21.78 15.41 6.47
N VAL A 172 21.28 16.61 6.17
CA VAL A 172 19.85 16.92 6.16
C VAL A 172 19.09 16.00 5.21
N HIS A 173 19.60 15.79 3.99
CA HIS A 173 18.96 14.90 3.03
C HIS A 173 18.87 13.45 3.54
N LYS A 174 19.90 12.95 4.22
CA LYS A 174 19.89 11.62 4.85
C LYS A 174 18.82 11.51 5.94
N ASP A 175 18.65 12.55 6.76
CA ASP A 175 17.65 12.55 7.83
C ASP A 175 16.21 12.67 7.31
N ILE A 176 16.02 13.42 6.23
CA ILE A 176 14.76 13.44 5.48
C ILE A 176 14.47 12.04 4.88
N LEU A 177 15.46 11.38 4.27
CA LEU A 177 15.26 10.03 3.71
C LEU A 177 14.87 8.99 4.77
N ARG A 178 15.40 9.11 6.00
CA ARG A 178 15.01 8.23 7.12
C ARG A 178 13.54 8.36 7.53
N LYS A 179 12.88 9.48 7.18
CA LYS A 179 11.43 9.67 7.38
C LYS A 179 10.59 9.03 6.28
N VAL A 180 11.17 8.84 5.09
CA VAL A 180 10.48 8.25 3.94
C VAL A 180 10.61 6.73 3.92
N ASP A 181 11.80 6.21 4.21
CA ASP A 181 12.09 4.77 4.23
C ASP A 181 12.92 4.42 5.46
N THR A 182 12.24 4.00 6.53
CA THR A 182 12.91 3.47 7.72
C THR A 182 13.15 1.97 7.56
N LYS A 183 14.39 1.61 7.21
CA LYS A 183 14.84 0.21 7.16
C LYS A 183 15.08 -0.42 8.54
N ASP A 184 14.78 0.31 9.62
CA ASP A 184 14.96 -0.13 11.00
C ASP A 184 13.72 -0.93 11.51
N PRO A 185 13.84 -2.25 11.70
CA PRO A 185 12.74 -3.10 12.14
C PRO A 185 12.30 -2.83 13.58
N GLU A 186 13.21 -2.42 14.46
CA GLU A 186 12.89 -2.15 15.87
C GLU A 186 12.10 -0.85 15.99
N LYS A 187 12.46 0.17 15.21
CA LYS A 187 11.69 1.41 15.12
C LYS A 187 10.29 1.17 14.56
N LEU A 188 10.14 0.29 13.57
CA LEU A 188 8.82 -0.12 13.07
C LEU A 188 7.98 -0.80 14.17
N LYS A 189 8.56 -1.74 14.92
CA LYS A 189 7.89 -2.39 16.06
C LYS A 189 7.47 -1.40 17.13
N GLN A 190 8.32 -0.42 17.42
CA GLN A 190 8.01 0.61 18.40
C GLN A 190 6.83 1.48 17.98
N ILE A 191 6.76 1.88 16.70
CA ILE A 191 5.74 2.81 16.19
C ILE A 191 4.41 2.09 15.92
N LEU A 192 4.44 0.96 15.23
CA LEU A 192 3.24 0.25 14.78
C LEU A 192 2.72 -0.75 15.83
N GLY A 193 3.55 -1.09 16.80
CA GLY A 193 3.27 -2.15 17.78
C GLY A 193 3.51 -3.55 17.22
N SER A 194 4.02 -4.45 18.07
CA SER A 194 4.33 -5.84 17.69
C SER A 194 3.12 -6.59 17.15
N LYS A 195 1.92 -6.30 17.69
CA LYS A 195 0.66 -6.94 17.29
C LYS A 195 0.30 -6.62 15.85
N LEU A 196 0.27 -5.35 15.45
CA LEU A 196 -0.08 -4.94 14.09
C LEU A 196 0.86 -5.54 13.05
N ILE A 197 2.17 -5.59 13.36
CA ILE A 197 3.18 -6.19 12.47
C ILE A 197 2.95 -7.70 12.33
N GLN A 198 2.69 -8.40 13.43
CA GLN A 198 2.44 -9.83 13.41
C GLN A 198 1.14 -10.16 12.66
N ASP A 199 0.06 -9.43 12.94
CA ASP A 199 -1.23 -9.59 12.28
C ASP A 199 -1.11 -9.34 10.77
N THR A 200 -0.35 -8.31 10.35
CA THR A 200 -0.10 -8.01 8.93
C THR A 200 0.69 -9.13 8.23
N LYS A 201 1.69 -9.72 8.90
CA LYS A 201 2.45 -10.85 8.35
C LYS A 201 1.57 -12.08 8.17
N ILE A 202 0.79 -12.42 9.21
CA ILE A 202 -0.14 -13.56 9.16
C ILE A 202 -1.18 -13.34 8.05
N PHE A 203 -1.72 -12.13 7.93
CA PHE A 203 -2.66 -11.78 6.88
C PHE A 203 -2.04 -11.92 5.48
N SER A 204 -0.82 -11.40 5.28
CA SER A 204 -0.13 -11.49 3.99
C SER A 204 0.19 -12.94 3.60
N GLU A 205 0.68 -13.75 4.54
CA GLU A 205 0.94 -15.18 4.32
C GLU A 205 -0.35 -15.95 4.01
N ARG A 206 -1.46 -15.60 4.66
CA ARG A 206 -2.77 -16.20 4.40
C ARG A 206 -3.31 -15.79 3.02
N ALA A 207 -3.27 -14.51 2.68
CA ALA A 207 -3.72 -14.00 1.38
C ALA A 207 -2.91 -14.60 0.22
N GLU A 208 -1.61 -14.83 0.42
CA GLU A 208 -0.78 -15.52 -0.56
C GLU A 208 -1.16 -16.99 -0.72
N ARG A 209 -1.43 -17.69 0.39
CA ARG A 209 -1.92 -19.08 0.33
C ARG A 209 -3.29 -19.19 -0.32
N GLU A 210 -4.20 -18.24 -0.07
CA GLU A 210 -5.52 -18.20 -0.69
C GLU A 210 -5.40 -17.94 -2.20
N ARG A 211 -4.56 -17.00 -2.65
CA ARG A 211 -4.28 -16.80 -4.09
C ARG A 211 -3.71 -18.03 -4.77
N ILE A 212 -2.72 -18.69 -4.16
CA ILE A 212 -2.16 -19.93 -4.70
C ILE A 212 -3.23 -21.04 -4.73
N SER A 213 -4.09 -21.10 -3.70
CA SER A 213 -5.19 -22.07 -3.66
C SER A 213 -6.21 -21.84 -4.78
N ASP A 214 -6.56 -20.59 -5.05
CA ASP A 214 -7.51 -20.23 -6.11
C ASP A 214 -6.90 -20.52 -7.49
N GLU A 215 -5.63 -20.16 -7.73
CA GLU A 215 -4.91 -20.49 -8.97
C GLU A 215 -4.82 -22.02 -9.19
N VAL A 216 -4.53 -22.78 -8.14
CA VAL A 216 -4.50 -24.25 -8.20
C VAL A 216 -5.90 -24.83 -8.40
N SER A 217 -6.93 -24.23 -7.80
CA SER A 217 -8.33 -24.62 -8.00
C SER A 217 -8.75 -24.43 -9.46
N ASP A 218 -8.44 -23.28 -10.05
CA ASP A 218 -8.72 -22.96 -11.45
C ASP A 218 -7.99 -23.93 -12.40
N GLU A 219 -6.72 -24.25 -12.12
CA GLU A 219 -5.97 -25.25 -12.90
C GLU A 219 -6.58 -26.66 -12.80
N ILE A 220 -7.05 -27.04 -11.61
CA ILE A 220 -7.74 -28.32 -11.39
C ILE A 220 -9.07 -28.33 -12.15
N GLU A 221 -9.87 -27.28 -12.07
CA GLU A 221 -11.17 -27.19 -12.75
C GLU A 221 -11.00 -27.24 -14.27
N ILE A 222 -10.03 -26.49 -14.83
CA ILE A 222 -9.67 -26.56 -16.27
C ILE A 222 -9.22 -27.97 -16.66
N ARG A 223 -8.47 -28.66 -15.80
CA ARG A 223 -8.00 -30.04 -16.06
C ARG A 223 -9.15 -31.05 -15.97
N GLU A 224 -10.03 -30.91 -15.00
CA GLU A 224 -11.22 -31.73 -14.83
C GLU A 224 -12.18 -31.53 -16.00
N GLU A 225 -12.41 -30.30 -16.45
CA GLU A 225 -13.28 -30.01 -17.60
C GLU A 225 -12.73 -30.59 -18.92
N LYS A 226 -11.41 -30.55 -19.12
CA LYS A 226 -10.74 -31.22 -20.26
C LYS A 226 -10.84 -32.75 -20.22
N THR A 227 -11.00 -33.34 -19.05
CA THR A 227 -11.03 -34.80 -18.84
C THR A 227 -12.43 -35.35 -18.53
N ARG A 228 -13.41 -34.48 -18.32
CA ARG A 228 -14.82 -34.82 -18.06
C ARG A 228 -15.46 -35.33 -19.35
N ILE A 229 -15.92 -36.58 -19.31
CA ILE A 229 -16.76 -37.13 -20.38
C ILE A 229 -18.10 -36.36 -20.34
N PRO A 230 -18.51 -35.68 -21.44
CA PRO A 230 -19.79 -35.01 -21.51
C PRO A 230 -20.97 -35.95 -21.18
N PRO A 231 -22.08 -35.47 -20.61
CA PRO A 231 -23.28 -36.29 -20.51
C PRO A 231 -23.82 -36.65 -21.91
N GLY A 232 -24.33 -37.87 -22.09
CA GLY A 232 -24.96 -38.31 -23.35
C GLY A 232 -24.19 -39.36 -24.17
N PHE A 233 -22.98 -39.75 -23.76
CA PHE A 233 -22.32 -40.92 -24.36
C PHE A 233 -23.04 -42.20 -23.93
N THR A 234 -23.54 -42.96 -24.90
CA THR A 234 -24.33 -44.19 -24.64
C THR A 234 -23.53 -45.45 -24.88
N SER A 235 -22.35 -45.34 -25.52
CA SER A 235 -21.49 -46.48 -25.84
C SER A 235 -20.00 -46.22 -25.65
N VAL A 236 -19.25 -47.29 -25.36
CA VAL A 236 -17.78 -47.28 -25.22
C VAL A 236 -17.11 -46.72 -26.49
N LYS A 237 -17.66 -47.00 -27.67
CA LYS A 237 -17.13 -46.57 -28.97
C LYS A 237 -17.16 -45.04 -29.16
N GLU A 238 -18.21 -44.39 -28.68
CA GLU A 238 -18.33 -42.93 -28.73
C GLU A 238 -17.33 -42.26 -27.78
N ILE A 239 -17.10 -42.85 -26.60
CA ILE A 239 -16.12 -42.37 -25.61
C ILE A 239 -14.70 -42.51 -26.15
N THR A 240 -14.37 -43.62 -26.82
CA THR A 240 -13.07 -43.83 -27.48
C THR A 240 -12.82 -42.77 -28.55
N LYS A 241 -13.79 -42.51 -29.44
CA LYS A 241 -13.67 -41.45 -30.46
C LYS A 241 -13.50 -40.05 -29.86
N TRP A 242 -14.20 -39.77 -28.77
CA TRP A 242 -14.05 -38.49 -28.07
C TRP A 242 -12.65 -38.34 -27.45
N ALA A 243 -12.15 -39.38 -26.80
CA ALA A 243 -10.81 -39.40 -26.21
C ALA A 243 -9.70 -39.29 -27.27
N GLU A 244 -9.90 -39.86 -28.48
CA GLU A 244 -8.99 -39.73 -29.63
C GLU A 244 -8.94 -38.27 -30.10
N ARG A 245 -10.10 -37.63 -30.30
CA ARG A 245 -10.18 -36.22 -30.72
C ARG A 245 -9.55 -35.27 -29.71
N LYS A 246 -9.61 -35.60 -28.42
CA LYS A 246 -9.02 -34.82 -27.33
C LYS A 246 -7.54 -35.16 -27.06
N GLY A 247 -6.94 -36.08 -27.83
CA GLY A 247 -5.53 -36.45 -27.67
C GLY A 247 -5.21 -37.11 -26.33
N LEU A 248 -6.21 -37.72 -25.67
CA LEU A 248 -6.07 -38.26 -24.33
C LEU A 248 -5.37 -39.63 -24.30
N PHE A 249 -5.09 -40.23 -25.46
CA PHE A 249 -4.35 -41.48 -25.58
C PHE A 249 -2.84 -41.24 -25.45
N ARG A 250 -2.21 -41.92 -24.50
CA ARG A 250 -0.76 -41.97 -24.34
C ARG A 250 -0.24 -43.36 -24.68
N LYS A 251 0.81 -43.43 -25.50
CA LYS A 251 1.52 -44.69 -25.75
C LYS A 251 2.34 -45.06 -24.53
N CYS A 252 2.10 -46.26 -24.02
CA CYS A 252 2.92 -46.86 -22.99
C CYS A 252 4.30 -47.22 -23.57
N ILE A 253 5.32 -47.33 -22.70
CA ILE A 253 6.66 -47.84 -23.07
C ILE A 253 6.58 -49.23 -23.74
N CYS A 254 5.53 -50.02 -23.45
CA CYS A 254 5.28 -51.30 -24.11
C CYS A 254 4.52 -51.21 -25.45
N GLY A 255 4.33 -50.02 -26.02
CA GLY A 255 3.72 -49.80 -27.34
C GLY A 255 2.19 -49.73 -27.40
N HIS A 256 1.48 -49.97 -26.29
CA HIS A 256 0.02 -49.90 -26.24
C HIS A 256 -0.50 -48.49 -25.91
N GLU A 257 -1.57 -48.05 -26.58
CA GLU A 257 -2.26 -46.79 -26.26
C GLU A 257 -3.17 -46.95 -25.05
N LYS A 258 -3.08 -46.02 -24.11
CA LYS A 258 -3.94 -45.94 -22.92
C LYS A 258 -4.61 -44.58 -22.87
N VAL A 259 -5.89 -44.54 -22.55
CA VAL A 259 -6.55 -43.28 -22.23
C VAL A 259 -6.02 -42.79 -20.88
N SER A 260 -5.32 -41.66 -20.90
CA SER A 260 -4.90 -40.98 -19.68
C SER A 260 -6.10 -40.25 -19.08
N HIS A 261 -6.31 -40.41 -17.77
CA HIS A 261 -7.19 -39.57 -16.95
C HIS A 261 -8.72 -39.66 -17.18
N VAL A 262 -9.26 -40.80 -17.61
CA VAL A 262 -10.72 -41.00 -17.59
C VAL A 262 -11.16 -41.64 -16.27
N ASN A 263 -12.01 -40.95 -15.51
CA ASN A 263 -12.63 -41.48 -14.29
C ASN A 263 -13.71 -42.51 -14.66
N THR A 264 -13.37 -43.80 -14.59
CA THR A 264 -14.22 -44.91 -15.04
C THR A 264 -15.37 -45.26 -14.08
N ASN A 265 -15.52 -44.57 -12.94
CA ASN A 265 -16.49 -44.94 -11.90
C ASN A 265 -17.95 -44.82 -12.35
N LYS A 266 -18.27 -43.94 -13.31
CA LYS A 266 -19.62 -43.86 -13.90
C LYS A 266 -19.90 -44.98 -14.92
N MET A 267 -18.87 -45.63 -15.47
CA MET A 267 -19.02 -46.63 -16.53
C MET A 267 -19.33 -48.04 -16.01
N LYS A 268 -18.89 -48.37 -14.78
CA LYS A 268 -19.19 -49.66 -14.14
C LYS A 268 -20.70 -49.92 -13.95
N LYS A 269 -21.51 -48.85 -13.83
CA LYS A 269 -22.99 -48.96 -13.73
C LYS A 269 -23.67 -49.36 -15.04
N ALA A 270 -22.99 -49.27 -16.19
CA ALA A 270 -23.54 -49.58 -17.52
C ALA A 270 -23.06 -50.93 -18.10
N GLY A 271 -22.44 -51.81 -17.29
CA GLY A 271 -22.10 -53.17 -17.68
C GLY A 271 -20.98 -53.34 -18.72
N SER A 272 -20.29 -52.26 -19.10
CA SER A 272 -19.20 -52.29 -20.09
C SER A 272 -17.90 -51.74 -19.49
N ASN A 273 -16.82 -52.52 -19.52
CA ASN A 273 -15.51 -52.09 -19.03
C ASN A 273 -14.67 -51.53 -20.20
N LEU A 274 -14.26 -50.27 -20.12
CA LEU A 274 -13.41 -49.64 -21.16
C LEU A 274 -12.11 -50.43 -21.40
N ASP A 275 -11.66 -51.14 -20.35
CA ASP A 275 -10.49 -52.01 -20.32
C ASP A 275 -10.56 -53.23 -21.26
N ASP A 276 -11.74 -53.64 -21.72
CA ASP A 276 -11.86 -54.74 -22.68
C ASP A 276 -11.64 -54.27 -24.13
N TYR A 277 -11.83 -52.98 -24.40
CA TYR A 277 -11.54 -52.36 -25.70
C TYR A 277 -10.06 -51.96 -25.85
N VAL A 278 -9.33 -51.76 -24.74
CA VAL A 278 -7.91 -51.45 -24.74
C VAL A 278 -7.12 -52.73 -24.52
N LYS A 279 -6.49 -53.28 -25.58
CA LYS A 279 -5.77 -54.57 -25.58
C LYS A 279 -4.99 -54.83 -24.28
N LYS A 280 -5.28 -55.95 -23.60
CA LYS A 280 -4.59 -56.38 -22.36
C LYS A 280 -3.07 -56.44 -22.59
N CYS A 281 -2.30 -55.63 -21.85
CA CYS A 281 -0.84 -55.68 -21.86
C CYS A 281 -0.35 -57.01 -21.24
N LYS A 282 0.29 -57.87 -22.05
CA LYS A 282 0.76 -59.21 -21.64
C LYS A 282 2.22 -59.23 -21.13
N VAL A 283 2.90 -58.09 -21.08
CA VAL A 283 4.32 -58.00 -20.68
C VAL A 283 4.46 -58.13 -19.16
N LYS A 284 5.14 -59.20 -18.70
CA LYS A 284 5.49 -59.38 -17.28
C LYS A 284 6.37 -58.20 -16.82
N ARG A 285 5.98 -57.54 -15.72
CA ARG A 285 6.58 -56.33 -15.11
C ARG A 285 6.23 -54.94 -15.72
N CYS A 286 5.23 -54.82 -16.58
CA CYS A 286 4.68 -53.49 -16.93
C CYS A 286 4.02 -52.87 -15.69
N LYS A 287 4.39 -51.62 -15.32
CA LYS A 287 3.69 -50.84 -14.26
C LYS A 287 2.17 -50.70 -14.51
N CYS A 288 1.77 -50.99 -15.73
CA CYS A 288 0.41 -51.14 -16.25
C CYS A 288 -0.43 -52.19 -15.51
N LYS A 289 0.22 -53.26 -15.03
CA LYS A 289 -0.42 -54.35 -14.28
C LYS A 289 -0.69 -53.92 -12.84
N ASN A 290 0.27 -53.24 -12.22
CA ASN A 290 0.16 -52.73 -10.84
C ASN A 290 -0.92 -51.63 -10.68
N TYR A 291 -1.24 -50.88 -11.75
CA TYR A 291 -2.36 -49.92 -11.74
C TYR A 291 -3.74 -50.59 -11.60
N ARG A 292 -3.87 -51.86 -12.05
CA ARG A 292 -5.10 -52.67 -11.85
C ARG A 292 -5.23 -53.16 -10.41
N GLU A 293 -4.12 -53.53 -9.77
CA GLU A 293 -4.11 -54.06 -8.40
C GLU A 293 -4.29 -52.94 -7.36
N GLN A 294 -3.62 -51.79 -7.53
CA GLN A 294 -3.70 -50.65 -6.61
C GLN A 294 -5.08 -49.96 -6.54
N ASN A 295 -5.91 -50.10 -7.58
CA ASN A 295 -7.29 -49.58 -7.59
C ASN A 295 -8.34 -50.65 -7.24
N HIS A 296 -7.97 -51.92 -7.15
CA HIS A 296 -8.85 -52.99 -6.64
C HIS A 296 -8.79 -53.09 -5.11
N GLU A 297 -7.63 -52.83 -4.50
CA GLU A 297 -7.44 -52.94 -3.05
C GLU A 297 -7.91 -51.72 -2.24
N LYS A 298 -8.15 -50.57 -2.87
CA LYS A 298 -8.70 -49.39 -2.16
C LYS A 298 -10.21 -49.43 -1.91
N PHE A 299 -10.93 -50.47 -2.33
CA PHE A 299 -12.39 -50.54 -2.18
C PHE A 299 -12.93 -51.96 -1.89
N VAL A 300 -12.21 -52.72 -1.07
CA VAL A 300 -12.83 -53.77 -0.23
C VAL A 300 -12.48 -53.49 1.23
N LYS A 301 -13.05 -52.40 1.73
CA LYS A 301 -13.58 -52.20 3.09
C LYS A 301 -14.53 -51.01 3.04
#